data_AF-A0A945YKN2-F1
#
_entry.id   AF-A0A945YKN2-F1
#
_cell.length_a   1.000
_cell.length_b   1.000
_cell.length_c   1.000
_cell.angle_alpha   90.00
_cell.angle_beta   90.00
_cell.angle_gamma   90.00
#
_symmetry.space_group_name_H-M   'P 1'
#
loop_
_entity.id
_entity.type
_entity.pdbx_description
1 polymer ?
#
loop_
_entity_poly.entity_id
_entity_poly.type
_entity_poly.pdbx_seq_one_letter_code
_entity_poly.pdbx_strand_id
1 'polypeptide(L)'
;MALKKHNWKVLVMLKDSLQKIFSYFGVKIVRIRNYTDPVAPFDVLELAVQRQLLEDKESFYYVKIGANDGVLPDTLNLLKRKHSLRGCVVPSILDNGMQSFKTFILTLPGRKISLLHIDIDEAAENVIDTALDAGVFPEIINFGWTSILDEKRFSLKMKLLDNRYRFIDVGEDTVCVRGNRE
;
A
#
# COMPACT_ATOMS: atom_id res chain seq x y z
N MET A 1 12.54 0.38 38.44
CA MET A 1 13.12 1.37 37.51
C MET A 1 14.58 1.08 37.10
N ALA A 2 15.38 0.34 37.89
CA ALA A 2 16.78 0.01 37.58
C ALA A 2 16.99 -1.03 36.45
N LEU A 3 16.09 -2.02 36.30
CA LEU A 3 16.19 -3.09 35.29
C LEU A 3 16.15 -2.59 33.84
N LYS A 4 15.34 -1.58 33.52
CA LYS A 4 15.24 -1.00 32.16
C LYS A 4 16.56 -0.35 31.70
N LYS A 5 17.33 0.22 32.64
CA LYS A 5 18.57 0.93 32.36
C LYS A 5 19.73 -0.01 32.01
N HIS A 6 19.68 -1.25 32.51
CA HIS A 6 20.72 -2.25 32.27
C HIS A 6 20.59 -2.85 30.86
N ASN A 7 19.37 -3.20 30.43
CA ASN A 7 19.10 -3.74 29.10
C ASN A 7 19.43 -2.75 27.97
N TRP A 8 19.25 -1.44 28.22
CA TRP A 8 19.63 -0.40 27.26
C TRP A 8 21.14 -0.34 27.02
N LYS A 9 21.95 -0.46 28.09
CA LYS A 9 23.42 -0.45 27.97
C LYS A 9 23.94 -1.65 27.19
N VAL A 10 23.38 -2.83 27.44
CA VAL A 10 23.75 -4.07 26.71
C VAL A 10 23.43 -3.93 25.23
N LEU A 11 22.25 -3.40 24.88
CA LEU A 11 21.85 -3.19 23.49
C LEU A 11 22.77 -2.21 22.75
N VAL A 12 23.21 -1.14 23.42
CA VAL A 12 24.14 -0.17 22.85
C VAL A 12 25.52 -0.81 22.61
N MET A 13 26.04 -1.55 23.59
CA MET A 13 27.34 -2.23 23.46
C MET A 13 27.35 -3.28 22.35
N LEU A 14 26.25 -4.02 22.18
CA LEU A 14 26.11 -5.02 21.12
C LEU A 14 26.16 -4.36 19.73
N LYS A 15 25.44 -3.23 19.56
CA LYS A 15 25.41 -2.47 18.29
C LYS A 15 26.79 -1.92 17.93
N ASP A 16 27.52 -1.38 18.92
CA ASP A 16 28.87 -0.85 18.70
C ASP A 16 29.87 -1.95 18.33
N SER A 17 29.68 -3.15 18.89
CA SER A 17 30.51 -4.33 18.59
C SER A 17 30.28 -4.82 17.16
N LEU A 18 29.01 -4.90 16.73
CA LEU A 18 28.66 -5.25 15.35
C LEU A 18 29.25 -4.24 14.35
N GLN A 19 29.10 -2.94 14.61
CA GLN A 19 29.65 -1.90 13.74
C GLN A 19 31.17 -2.04 13.56
N LYS A 20 31.91 -2.40 14.61
CA LYS A 20 33.36 -2.67 14.54
C LYS A 20 33.68 -3.90 13.69
N ILE A 21 32.95 -5.00 13.88
CA ILE A 21 33.16 -6.24 13.11
C ILE A 21 32.97 -5.96 11.62
N PHE A 22 31.89 -5.28 11.23
CA PHE A 22 31.64 -4.97 9.83
C PHE A 22 32.68 -3.99 9.25
N SER A 23 33.15 -3.02 10.04
CA SER A 23 34.21 -2.11 9.60
C SER A 23 35.54 -2.83 9.31
N TYR A 24 35.83 -3.91 10.04
CA TYR A 24 37.01 -4.75 9.80
C TYR A 24 36.97 -5.43 8.43
N PHE A 25 35.77 -5.81 7.96
CA PHE A 25 35.56 -6.37 6.61
C PHE A 25 35.42 -5.29 5.52
N GLY A 26 35.78 -4.04 5.81
CA GLY A 26 35.68 -2.92 4.86
C GLY A 26 34.25 -2.37 4.67
N VAL A 27 33.29 -2.84 5.46
CA VAL A 27 31.89 -2.38 5.39
C VAL A 27 31.67 -1.24 6.40
N LYS A 28 31.50 -0.02 5.90
CA LYS A 28 31.20 1.14 6.74
C LYS A 28 29.71 1.21 7.07
N ILE A 29 29.32 0.70 8.23
CA ILE A 29 27.96 0.89 8.75
C ILE A 29 27.85 2.31 9.32
N VAL A 30 26.91 3.09 8.78
CA VAL A 30 26.57 4.44 9.27
C VAL A 30 25.23 4.37 9.99
N ARG A 31 25.21 4.83 11.25
CA ARG A 31 23.99 4.88 12.04
C ARG A 31 23.21 6.14 11.72
N ILE A 32 22.10 6.01 11.00
CA ILE A 32 21.16 7.11 10.79
C ILE A 32 20.36 7.29 12.09
N ARG A 33 20.62 8.38 12.82
CA ARG A 33 19.99 8.67 14.12
C ARG A 33 18.59 9.28 13.96
N ASN A 34 18.41 10.06 12.91
CA ASN A 34 17.15 10.64 12.47
C ASN A 34 17.03 10.33 10.98
N TYR A 35 16.33 9.26 10.64
CA TYR A 35 15.84 9.07 9.29
C TYR A 35 14.49 9.75 9.27
N THR A 36 14.45 11.00 8.83
CA THR A 36 13.20 11.58 8.37
C THR A 36 12.98 10.92 7.03
N ASP A 37 11.92 10.11 6.91
CA ASP A 37 11.51 9.66 5.59
C ASP A 37 11.49 10.88 4.68
N PRO A 38 12.15 10.84 3.51
CA PRO A 38 12.02 11.93 2.56
C PRO A 38 10.52 12.10 2.33
N VAL A 39 9.94 13.20 2.82
CA VAL A 39 8.59 13.59 2.48
C VAL A 39 8.63 13.71 0.97
N ALA A 40 8.05 12.72 0.28
CA ALA A 40 8.08 12.69 -1.16
C ALA A 40 7.57 14.05 -1.64
N PRO A 41 8.35 14.82 -2.43
CA PRO A 41 7.93 16.17 -2.84
C PRO A 41 6.72 16.13 -3.78
N PHE A 42 6.24 14.93 -4.11
CA PHE A 42 5.10 14.63 -4.94
C PHE A 42 4.34 13.45 -4.33
N ASP A 43 3.02 13.50 -4.45
CA ASP A 43 2.12 12.43 -4.08
C ASP A 43 2.03 11.42 -5.24
N VAL A 44 2.57 10.22 -5.02
CA VAL A 44 2.60 9.16 -6.06
C VAL A 44 1.19 8.71 -6.44
N LEU A 45 0.28 8.61 -5.47
CA LEU A 45 -1.10 8.20 -5.75
C LEU A 45 -1.78 9.26 -6.62
N GLU A 46 -1.56 10.54 -6.32
CA GLU A 46 -2.02 11.63 -7.16
C GLU A 46 -1.51 11.50 -8.59
N LEU A 47 -0.21 11.29 -8.79
CA LEU A 47 0.37 11.14 -10.13
C LEU A 47 -0.22 9.95 -10.89
N ALA A 48 -0.41 8.81 -10.22
CA ALA A 48 -1.03 7.64 -10.81
C ALA A 48 -2.49 7.92 -11.25
N VAL A 49 -3.28 8.56 -10.38
CA VAL A 49 -4.67 8.93 -10.69
C VAL A 49 -4.73 9.95 -11.83
N GLN A 50 -3.86 10.96 -11.84
CA GLN A 50 -3.80 11.93 -12.92
C GLN A 50 -3.50 11.28 -14.26
N ARG A 51 -2.51 10.39 -14.31
CA ARG A 51 -2.22 9.61 -15.52
C ARG A 51 -3.44 8.83 -15.99
N GLN A 52 -4.10 8.10 -15.09
CA GLN A 52 -5.26 7.30 -15.46
C GLN A 52 -6.45 8.14 -15.94
N LEU A 53 -6.64 9.33 -15.35
CA LEU A 53 -7.67 10.29 -15.80
C LEU A 53 -7.36 10.88 -17.19
N LEU A 54 -6.09 11.00 -17.57
CA LEU A 54 -5.71 11.44 -18.92
C LEU A 54 -5.96 10.34 -19.95
N GLU A 55 -5.71 9.08 -19.59
CA GLU A 55 -5.95 7.94 -20.46
C GLU A 55 -7.45 7.62 -20.61
N ASP A 56 -8.23 7.76 -19.52
CA ASP A 56 -9.63 7.35 -19.51
C ASP A 56 -10.50 8.14 -18.51
N LYS A 57 -10.73 9.41 -18.83
CA LYS A 57 -11.43 10.34 -17.95
C LYS A 57 -12.88 9.95 -17.65
N GLU A 58 -13.62 9.48 -18.64
CA GLU A 58 -15.07 9.28 -18.50
C GLU A 58 -15.45 8.00 -17.78
N SER A 59 -14.56 7.01 -17.76
CA SER A 59 -14.83 5.72 -17.12
C SER A 59 -14.05 5.48 -15.82
N PHE A 60 -13.39 6.51 -15.27
CA PHE A 60 -12.69 6.38 -14.01
C PHE A 60 -13.64 6.01 -12.87
N TYR A 61 -13.42 4.83 -12.28
CA TYR A 61 -14.21 4.32 -11.17
C TYR A 61 -13.31 3.81 -10.05
N TYR A 62 -13.43 4.40 -8.86
CA TYR A 62 -12.68 3.94 -7.68
C TYR A 62 -13.53 3.02 -6.78
N VAL A 63 -12.84 2.11 -6.10
CA VAL A 63 -13.37 1.29 -5.01
C VAL A 63 -12.46 1.53 -3.81
N LYS A 64 -13.00 2.12 -2.73
CA LYS A 64 -12.33 2.21 -1.44
C LYS A 64 -12.80 1.07 -0.54
N ILE A 65 -11.89 0.33 0.05
CA ILE A 65 -12.16 -0.64 1.10
C ILE A 65 -11.74 -0.04 2.44
N GLY A 66 -12.60 -0.16 3.45
CA GLY A 66 -12.32 0.34 4.79
C GLY A 66 -13.25 1.49 5.19
N ALA A 67 -13.34 1.71 6.50
CA ALA A 67 -14.17 2.78 7.05
C ALA A 67 -13.39 4.09 6.98
N ASN A 68 -13.96 5.09 6.31
CA ASN A 68 -13.54 6.46 6.48
C ASN A 68 -14.11 6.93 7.82
N ASP A 69 -13.28 7.05 8.86
CA ASP A 69 -13.71 7.69 10.11
C ASP A 69 -13.98 9.19 9.91
N GLY A 70 -13.54 9.75 8.78
CA GLY A 70 -13.73 11.15 8.40
C GLY A 70 -12.91 12.12 9.26
N VAL A 71 -12.04 11.60 10.13
CA VAL A 71 -11.29 12.39 11.13
C VAL A 71 -9.97 12.87 10.56
N LEU A 72 -9.34 12.11 9.64
CA LEU A 72 -8.07 12.47 9.02
C LEU A 72 -8.22 12.78 7.53
N PRO A 73 -7.48 13.78 7.00
CA PRO A 73 -7.42 14.04 5.57
C PRO A 73 -6.67 12.89 4.87
N ASP A 74 -7.41 11.86 4.49
CA ASP A 74 -6.95 10.81 3.58
C ASP A 74 -6.72 11.41 2.18
N THR A 75 -5.56 11.11 1.59
CA THR A 75 -5.14 11.47 0.24
C THR A 75 -6.24 11.22 -0.80
N LEU A 76 -6.96 10.09 -0.69
CA LEU A 76 -8.06 9.79 -1.61
C LEU A 76 -9.22 10.78 -1.48
N ASN A 77 -9.52 11.29 -0.28
CA ASN A 77 -10.56 12.29 -0.09
C ASN A 77 -10.21 13.65 -0.71
N LEU A 78 -8.91 13.98 -0.79
CA LEU A 78 -8.44 15.15 -1.53
C LEU A 78 -8.59 14.94 -3.04
N LEU A 79 -8.18 13.79 -3.55
CA LEU A 79 -8.30 13.44 -4.98
C LEU A 79 -9.76 13.39 -5.44
N LYS A 80 -10.65 12.82 -4.63
CA LYS A 80 -12.10 12.81 -4.88
C LYS A 80 -12.66 14.22 -5.05
N ARG A 81 -12.28 15.15 -4.17
CA ARG A 81 -12.72 16.55 -4.24
C ARG A 81 -12.11 17.29 -5.42
N LYS A 82 -10.82 17.08 -5.69
CA LYS A 82 -10.08 17.74 -6.77
C LYS A 82 -10.54 17.32 -8.16
N HIS A 83 -10.85 16.04 -8.35
CA HIS A 83 -11.14 15.45 -9.66
C HIS A 83 -12.58 14.97 -9.82
N SER A 84 -13.46 15.19 -8.83
CA SER A 84 -14.85 14.72 -8.83
C SER A 84 -14.97 13.22 -9.14
N LEU A 85 -14.09 12.41 -8.54
CA LEU A 85 -13.98 10.99 -8.84
C LEU A 85 -15.29 10.25 -8.50
N ARG A 86 -15.73 9.38 -9.41
CA ARG A 86 -16.86 8.47 -9.19
C ARG A 86 -16.35 7.16 -8.61
N GLY A 87 -17.10 6.58 -7.69
CA GLY A 87 -16.73 5.32 -7.05
C GLY A 87 -17.58 5.01 -5.85
N CYS A 88 -17.20 3.96 -5.12
CA CYS A 88 -17.90 3.52 -3.93
C CYS A 88 -16.94 3.25 -2.78
N VAL A 89 -17.48 3.31 -1.57
CA VAL A 89 -16.80 2.87 -0.35
C VAL A 89 -17.46 1.57 0.09
N VAL A 90 -16.66 0.52 0.23
CA VAL A 90 -17.05 -0.76 0.79
C VAL A 90 -16.57 -0.76 2.24
N PRO A 91 -17.49 -0.84 3.22
CA PRO A 91 -17.11 -0.89 4.63
C PRO A 91 -16.23 -2.11 4.91
N SER A 92 -15.44 -2.04 5.98
CA SER A 92 -14.41 -3.02 6.32
C SER A 92 -14.88 -4.47 6.13
N ILE A 93 -14.03 -5.24 5.46
CA ILE A 93 -14.30 -6.61 5.01
C ILE A 93 -13.76 -7.57 6.09
N LEU A 94 -14.46 -7.68 7.22
CA LEU A 94 -14.17 -8.68 8.26
C LEU A 94 -15.05 -9.93 8.09
N ASP A 95 -14.51 -11.09 8.48
CA ASP A 95 -15.06 -12.47 8.50
C ASP A 95 -15.95 -12.91 7.32
N ASN A 96 -17.13 -12.31 7.15
CA ASN A 96 -18.08 -12.61 6.06
C ASN A 96 -18.00 -11.62 4.89
N GLY A 97 -17.28 -10.50 5.05
CA GLY A 97 -17.23 -9.42 4.07
C GLY A 97 -16.59 -9.84 2.75
N MET A 98 -15.68 -10.82 2.74
CA MET A 98 -14.89 -11.14 1.52
C MET A 98 -15.76 -11.74 0.43
N GLN A 99 -16.74 -12.56 0.79
CA GLN A 99 -17.70 -13.11 -0.16
C GLN A 99 -18.61 -12.02 -0.73
N SER A 100 -19.00 -11.05 0.11
CA SER A 100 -19.75 -9.87 -0.32
C SER A 100 -18.93 -9.00 -1.26
N PHE A 101 -17.64 -8.78 -0.96
CA PHE A 101 -16.73 -8.06 -1.84
C PHE A 101 -16.55 -8.76 -3.18
N LYS A 102 -16.30 -10.07 -3.19
CA LYS A 102 -16.23 -10.88 -4.41
C LYS A 102 -17.50 -10.76 -5.25
N THR A 103 -18.66 -10.83 -4.61
CA THR A 103 -19.95 -10.65 -5.30
C THR A 103 -20.07 -9.25 -5.88
N PHE A 104 -19.71 -8.22 -5.10
CA PHE A 104 -19.75 -6.83 -5.50
C PHE A 104 -18.85 -6.53 -6.71
N ILE A 105 -17.58 -6.97 -6.71
CA ILE A 105 -16.68 -6.69 -7.83
C ILE A 105 -17.15 -7.35 -9.15
N LEU A 106 -17.89 -8.47 -9.04
CA LEU A 106 -18.46 -9.15 -10.19
C LEU A 106 -19.70 -8.45 -10.77
N THR A 107 -20.37 -7.58 -9.99
CA THR A 107 -21.50 -6.76 -10.47
C THR A 107 -21.05 -5.44 -11.10
N LEU A 108 -19.77 -5.07 -10.98
CA LEU A 108 -19.26 -3.84 -11.57
C LEU A 108 -19.37 -3.87 -13.11
N PRO A 109 -19.89 -2.81 -13.73
CA PRO A 109 -20.03 -2.73 -15.18
C PRO A 109 -18.65 -2.82 -15.85
N GLY A 110 -18.51 -3.75 -16.79
CA GLY A 110 -17.24 -4.02 -17.47
C GLY A 110 -16.13 -4.57 -16.57
N ARG A 111 -16.43 -4.89 -15.30
CA ARG A 111 -15.45 -5.33 -14.28
C ARG A 111 -14.24 -4.41 -14.18
N LYS A 112 -14.47 -3.12 -14.43
CA LYS A 112 -13.41 -2.12 -14.48
C LYS A 112 -13.30 -1.40 -13.14
N ILE A 113 -12.10 -1.39 -12.59
CA ILE A 113 -11.73 -0.60 -11.43
C ILE A 113 -10.50 0.20 -11.83
N SER A 114 -10.61 1.52 -11.84
CA SER A 114 -9.45 2.39 -12.14
C SER A 114 -8.55 2.52 -10.92
N LEU A 115 -9.14 2.56 -9.73
CA LEU A 115 -8.40 2.62 -8.47
C LEU A 115 -9.04 1.71 -7.42
N LEU A 116 -8.29 0.72 -6.94
CA LEU A 116 -8.61 -0.04 -5.74
C LEU A 116 -7.77 0.52 -4.58
N HIS A 117 -8.42 1.23 -3.66
CA HIS A 117 -7.78 1.80 -2.49
C HIS A 117 -8.17 0.99 -1.25
N ILE A 118 -7.18 0.48 -0.52
CA ILE A 118 -7.38 -0.44 0.59
C ILE A 118 -6.85 0.22 1.86
N ASP A 119 -7.79 0.64 2.70
CA ASP A 119 -7.58 1.33 3.95
C ASP A 119 -8.00 0.40 5.10
N ILE A 120 -7.41 -0.79 5.11
CA ILE A 120 -7.56 -1.80 6.17
C ILE A 120 -6.23 -2.52 6.36
N ASP A 121 -5.72 -2.49 7.58
CA ASP A 121 -4.39 -2.97 7.91
C ASP A 121 -4.20 -4.50 7.72
N GLU A 122 -5.20 -5.31 8.10
CA GLU A 122 -5.00 -6.76 8.24
C GLU A 122 -5.52 -7.62 7.07
N ALA A 123 -6.02 -7.02 5.98
CA ALA A 123 -6.68 -7.78 4.92
C ALA A 123 -6.38 -7.34 3.49
N ALA A 124 -5.40 -6.47 3.27
CA ALA A 124 -5.08 -5.99 1.92
C ALA A 124 -4.69 -7.11 0.95
N GLU A 125 -3.91 -8.10 1.41
CA GLU A 125 -3.56 -9.30 0.63
C GLU A 125 -4.83 -10.02 0.14
N ASN A 126 -5.76 -10.33 1.05
CA ASN A 126 -6.97 -11.07 0.71
C ASN A 126 -7.90 -10.30 -0.25
N VAL A 127 -7.96 -8.97 -0.12
CA VAL A 127 -8.75 -8.11 -1.01
C VAL A 127 -8.15 -8.12 -2.42
N ILE A 128 -6.83 -7.95 -2.53
CA ILE A 128 -6.13 -7.98 -3.82
C ILE A 128 -6.29 -9.36 -4.47
N ASP A 129 -6.07 -10.43 -3.71
CA ASP A 129 -6.22 -11.80 -4.17
C ASP A 129 -7.63 -12.07 -4.69
N THR A 130 -8.65 -11.67 -3.92
CA THR A 130 -10.04 -11.84 -4.31
C THR A 130 -10.37 -11.10 -5.62
N ALA A 131 -9.82 -9.90 -5.82
CA ALA A 131 -10.00 -9.16 -7.07
C ALA A 131 -9.36 -9.89 -8.26
N LEU A 132 -8.09 -10.27 -8.12
CA LEU A 132 -7.34 -10.94 -9.18
C LEU A 132 -7.95 -12.30 -9.54
N ASP A 133 -8.34 -13.09 -8.54
CA ASP A 133 -8.97 -14.40 -8.73
C ASP A 133 -10.36 -14.30 -9.38
N ALA A 134 -11.06 -13.17 -9.19
CA ALA A 134 -12.31 -12.86 -9.89
C ALA A 134 -12.11 -12.37 -11.34
N GLY A 135 -10.86 -12.28 -11.80
CA GLY A 135 -10.50 -11.73 -13.10
C GLY A 135 -10.66 -10.21 -13.18
N VAL A 136 -10.69 -9.54 -12.04
CA VAL A 136 -10.77 -8.08 -11.92
C VAL A 136 -9.35 -7.56 -11.66
N PHE A 137 -8.85 -6.74 -12.57
CA PHE A 137 -7.48 -6.24 -12.53
C PHE A 137 -7.51 -4.71 -12.49
N PRO A 138 -7.49 -4.09 -11.30
CA PRO A 138 -7.49 -2.65 -11.18
C PRO A 138 -6.33 -2.00 -11.93
N GLU A 139 -6.50 -0.80 -12.47
CA GLU A 139 -5.37 -0.09 -13.10
C GLU A 139 -4.38 0.45 -12.06
N ILE A 140 -4.92 0.88 -10.92
CA ILE A 140 -4.16 1.35 -9.76
C ILE A 140 -4.61 0.58 -8.52
N ILE A 141 -3.65 0.15 -7.70
CA ILE A 141 -3.90 -0.40 -6.36
C ILE A 141 -3.12 0.45 -5.35
N ASN A 142 -3.78 0.94 -4.31
CA ASN A 142 -3.13 1.60 -3.17
C ASN A 142 -3.47 0.84 -1.90
N PHE A 143 -2.47 0.47 -1.10
CA PHE A 143 -2.70 -0.21 0.17
C PHE A 143 -1.62 0.08 1.20
N GLY A 144 -2.03 0.18 2.46
CA GLY A 144 -1.13 0.21 3.61
C GLY A 144 -0.54 -1.18 3.88
N TRP A 145 0.73 -1.25 4.28
CA TRP A 145 1.43 -2.52 4.52
C TRP A 145 1.99 -2.69 5.94
N THR A 146 1.69 -1.76 6.85
CA THR A 146 2.20 -1.71 8.24
C THR A 146 1.94 -2.99 9.03
N SER A 147 0.81 -3.64 8.80
CA SER A 147 0.39 -4.86 9.50
C SER A 147 0.59 -6.15 8.69
N ILE A 148 1.20 -6.05 7.49
CA ILE A 148 1.51 -7.20 6.64
C ILE A 148 2.90 -7.73 7.02
N LEU A 149 2.99 -9.03 7.34
CA LEU A 149 4.27 -9.71 7.58
C LEU A 149 5.18 -9.63 6.33
N ASP A 150 6.48 -9.46 6.51
CA ASP A 150 7.45 -9.28 5.42
C ASP A 150 7.36 -10.39 4.35
N GLU A 151 7.22 -11.65 4.77
CA GLU A 151 7.09 -12.80 3.86
C GLU A 151 5.82 -12.73 2.99
N LYS A 152 4.72 -12.30 3.59
CA LYS A 152 3.44 -12.10 2.89
C LYS A 152 3.52 -10.92 1.95
N ARG A 153 4.14 -9.81 2.40
CA ARG A 153 4.37 -8.63 1.56
C ARG A 153 5.21 -8.97 0.34
N PHE A 154 6.28 -9.75 0.52
CA PHE A 154 7.11 -10.22 -0.59
C PHE A 154 6.31 -11.08 -1.56
N SER A 155 5.55 -12.05 -1.06
CA SER A 155 4.70 -12.93 -1.89
C SER A 155 3.64 -12.15 -2.67
N LEU A 156 2.96 -11.21 -2.01
CA LEU A 156 2.00 -10.31 -2.64
C LEU A 156 2.64 -9.47 -3.75
N LYS A 157 3.83 -8.91 -3.51
CA LYS A 157 4.58 -8.15 -4.52
C LYS A 157 4.99 -8.99 -5.72
N MET A 158 5.42 -10.24 -5.50
CA MET A 158 5.70 -11.18 -6.60
C MET A 158 4.44 -11.46 -7.42
N LYS A 159 3.30 -11.72 -6.75
CA LYS A 159 2.01 -11.91 -7.43
C LYS A 159 1.59 -10.68 -8.24
N LEU A 160 1.81 -9.47 -7.71
CA LEU A 160 1.55 -8.22 -8.43
C LEU A 160 2.44 -8.09 -9.68
N LEU A 161 3.73 -8.45 -9.60
CA LEU A 161 4.62 -8.47 -10.76
C LEU A 161 4.14 -9.46 -11.82
N ASP A 162 3.73 -10.66 -11.43
CA ASP A 162 3.20 -11.68 -12.35
C ASP A 162 1.94 -11.20 -13.08
N ASN A 163 1.18 -10.31 -12.44
CA ASN A 163 -0.02 -9.66 -13.02
C ASN A 163 0.28 -8.31 -13.69
N ARG A 164 1.56 -8.06 -14.02
CA ARG A 164 2.07 -6.88 -14.74
C ARG A 164 1.95 -5.56 -14.00
N TYR A 165 1.86 -5.58 -12.67
CA TYR A 165 1.95 -4.36 -11.89
C TYR A 165 3.41 -3.94 -11.70
N ARG A 166 3.63 -2.63 -11.65
CA ARG A 166 4.82 -2.00 -11.07
C ARG A 166 4.37 -1.28 -9.81
N PHE A 167 5.25 -1.22 -8.81
CA PHE A 167 4.90 -0.58 -7.55
C PHE A 167 6.05 0.22 -6.98
N ILE A 168 5.69 1.16 -6.11
CA ILE A 168 6.61 1.94 -5.31
C ILE A 168 6.05 2.03 -3.90
N ASP A 169 6.93 1.88 -2.91
CA ASP A 169 6.59 2.09 -1.51
C ASP A 169 6.78 3.57 -1.18
N VAL A 170 5.80 4.18 -0.52
CA VAL A 170 5.81 5.59 -0.12
C VAL A 170 5.37 5.66 1.33
N GLY A 171 6.34 5.82 2.24
CA GLY A 171 6.06 5.69 3.67
C GLY A 171 5.44 4.33 3.97
N GLU A 172 4.27 4.33 4.60
CA GLU A 172 3.53 3.13 5.04
C GLU A 172 2.60 2.55 3.96
N ASP A 173 2.54 3.18 2.78
CA ASP A 173 1.71 2.78 1.66
C ASP A 173 2.52 2.15 0.52
N THR A 174 1.84 1.37 -0.30
CA THR A 174 2.33 0.89 -1.60
C THR A 174 1.34 1.31 -2.67
N VAL A 175 1.85 2.03 -3.69
CA VAL A 175 1.10 2.36 -4.90
C VAL A 175 1.55 1.44 -6.03
N CYS A 176 0.62 0.70 -6.60
CA CYS A 176 0.81 -0.17 -7.74
C CYS A 176 0.10 0.40 -8.96
N VAL A 177 0.73 0.35 -10.13
CA VAL A 177 0.15 0.71 -11.42
C VAL A 177 0.35 -0.45 -12.38
N ARG A 178 -0.69 -0.81 -13.10
CA ARG A 178 -0.64 -1.87 -14.10
C ARG A 178 0.02 -1.38 -15.39
N GLY A 179 0.91 -2.19 -15.97
CA GLY A 179 1.48 -1.93 -17.29
C GLY A 179 0.49 -2.20 -18.42
N ASN A 180 0.64 -1.48 -19.55
CA ASN A 180 -0.20 -1.68 -20.73
C ASN A 180 -0.12 -3.11 -21.27
N ARG A 181 -1.24 -3.56 -21.85
CA ARG A 181 -1.25 -4.74 -22.72
C ARG A 181 -0.57 -4.35 -24.04
N GLU A 182 0.70 -4.70 -24.19
CA GLU A 182 1.26 -4.98 -25.52
C GLU A 182 0.55 -6.17 -26.16
#